data_AF-A0A350F1W0-F1
#
_entry.id   AF-A0A350F1W0-F1
#
_cell.length_a   1.000
_cell.length_b   1.000
_cell.length_c   1.000
_cell.angle_alpha   90.00
_cell.angle_beta   90.00
_cell.angle_gamma   90.00
#
_symmetry.space_group_name_H-M   'P 1'
#
loop_
_entity.id
_entity.type
_entity.pdbx_description
1 polymer ?
#
loop_
_entity_poly.entity_id
_entity_poly.type
_entity_poly.pdbx_seq_one_letter_code
_entity_poly.pdbx_strand_id
1 'polypeptide(L)'
;MNSTRSSNWRRLAPMGLLLMFVLALTGCSFNRDYRKALVQPVVPGSIEGAWTGTWLSGKNGHNGELRGIITRLEGNTYETRFKARFWKIFTYTS
;
A
#
# COMPACT_ATOMS: atom_id res chain seq x y z
N MET A 1 32.00 17.73 -42.60
CA MET A 1 32.16 17.01 -41.31
C MET A 1 30.76 16.66 -40.81
N ASN A 2 30.32 15.40 -41.01
CA ASN A 2 29.00 14.94 -40.57
C ASN A 2 29.09 14.45 -39.12
N SER A 3 28.48 15.18 -38.18
CA SER A 3 28.35 14.72 -36.80
C SER A 3 27.15 13.77 -36.67
N THR A 4 27.40 12.47 -36.62
CA THR A 4 26.41 11.47 -36.23
C THR A 4 26.21 11.53 -34.71
N ARG A 5 25.26 12.35 -34.25
CA ARG A 5 24.78 12.32 -32.86
C ARG A 5 23.93 11.06 -32.69
N SER A 6 24.53 9.95 -32.27
CA SER A 6 23.78 8.74 -31.93
C SER A 6 22.84 9.05 -30.76
N SER A 7 21.54 8.93 -31.01
CA SER A 7 20.52 9.14 -29.99
C SER A 7 20.52 7.94 -29.04
N ASN A 8 21.22 8.08 -27.91
CA ASN A 8 21.25 7.11 -26.81
C ASN A 8 19.85 6.85 -26.23
N TRP A 9 18.85 7.68 -26.56
CA TRP A 9 17.46 7.57 -26.11
C TRP A 9 16.81 6.22 -26.49
N ARG A 10 17.17 5.66 -27.64
CA ARG A 10 16.65 4.35 -28.09
C ARG A 10 17.11 3.19 -27.20
N ARG A 11 18.23 3.34 -26.48
CA ARG A 11 18.76 2.32 -25.56
C ARG A 11 18.24 2.48 -24.13
N LEU A 12 17.88 3.71 -23.73
CA LEU A 12 17.40 4.04 -22.38
C LEU A 12 15.89 3.86 -22.20
N ALA A 13 15.11 4.03 -23.27
CA ALA A 13 13.65 3.88 -23.26
C ALA A 13 13.13 2.51 -22.74
N PRO A 14 13.65 1.34 -23.17
CA PRO A 14 13.15 0.05 -22.68
C PRO A 14 13.47 -0.16 -21.19
N MET A 15 14.58 0.39 -20.70
CA MET A 15 15.00 0.26 -19.30
C MET A 15 14.12 1.10 -18.37
N GLY A 16 13.73 2.31 -18.82
CA GLY A 16 12.75 3.14 -18.11
C GLY A 16 11.35 2.51 -18.08
N LEU A 17 10.92 1.88 -19.17
CA LEU A 17 9.62 1.20 -19.23
C LEU A 17 9.57 -0.03 -18.31
N LEU A 18 10.64 -0.82 -18.28
CA LEU A 18 10.78 -1.97 -17.37
C LEU A 18 10.74 -1.54 -15.89
N LEU A 19 11.44 -0.46 -15.53
CA LEU A 19 11.44 0.08 -14.17
C LEU A 19 10.04 0.55 -13.74
N MET A 20 9.31 1.25 -14.61
CA MET A 20 7.92 1.62 -14.34
C MET A 20 7.01 0.40 -14.15
N PHE A 21 7.21 -0.65 -14.96
CA PHE A 21 6.42 -1.88 -14.86
C PHE A 21 6.66 -2.62 -13.55
N VAL A 22 7.92 -2.73 -13.09
CA VAL A 22 8.28 -3.33 -11.80
C VAL A 22 7.69 -2.53 -10.63
N LEU A 23 7.75 -1.20 -10.69
CA LEU A 23 7.18 -0.33 -9.66
C LEU A 23 5.64 -0.45 -9.54
N ALA A 24 4.94 -0.77 -10.64
CA ALA A 24 3.50 -0.94 -10.63
C ALA A 24 3.03 -2.22 -9.90
N LEU A 25 3.90 -3.22 -9.71
CA LEU A 25 3.52 -4.52 -9.14
C LEU A 25 3.55 -4.57 -7.60
N THR A 26 4.16 -3.60 -6.93
CA THR A 26 4.44 -3.68 -5.47
C THR A 26 3.29 -3.17 -4.58
N GLY A 27 2.19 -2.65 -5.14
CA GLY A 27 1.12 -1.97 -4.37
C GLY A 27 -0.16 -2.76 -4.08
N CYS A 28 -0.34 -3.96 -4.64
CA CYS A 28 -1.66 -4.61 -4.74
C CYS A 28 -2.04 -5.57 -3.61
N SER A 29 -1.06 -6.12 -2.87
CA SER A 29 -1.30 -7.22 -1.92
C SER A 29 -2.26 -6.82 -0.78
N PHE A 30 -1.99 -5.68 -0.11
CA PHE A 30 -2.83 -5.20 1.00
C PHE A 30 -4.30 -5.00 0.59
N ASN A 31 -4.57 -4.36 -0.56
CA ASN A 31 -5.93 -4.03 -0.95
C ASN A 31 -6.75 -5.29 -1.27
N ARG A 32 -6.11 -6.31 -1.84
CA ARG A 32 -6.74 -7.61 -2.06
C ARG A 32 -7.07 -8.28 -0.73
N ASP A 33 -6.12 -8.33 0.20
CA ASP A 33 -6.30 -8.99 1.49
C ASP A 33 -7.34 -8.24 2.35
N TYR A 34 -7.35 -6.91 2.32
CA TYR A 34 -8.34 -6.08 2.99
C TYR A 34 -9.76 -6.34 2.47
N ARG A 35 -9.93 -6.45 1.15
CA ARG A 35 -11.22 -6.81 0.54
C ARG A 35 -11.69 -8.21 0.95
N LYS A 36 -10.76 -9.17 1.09
CA LYS A 36 -11.10 -10.50 1.61
C LYS A 36 -11.54 -10.43 3.07
N ALA A 37 -10.83 -9.67 3.91
CA ALA A 37 -11.17 -9.49 5.31
C ALA A 37 -12.53 -8.78 5.51
N LEU A 38 -12.93 -7.89 4.61
CA LEU A 38 -14.25 -7.22 4.65
C LEU A 38 -15.44 -8.17 4.46
N VAL A 39 -15.24 -9.30 3.76
CA VAL A 39 -16.32 -10.26 3.48
C VAL A 39 -16.25 -11.50 4.37
N GLN A 40 -15.24 -11.60 5.22
CA GLN A 40 -15.13 -12.70 6.18
C GLN A 40 -16.13 -12.52 7.33
N PRO A 41 -16.77 -13.61 7.81
CA PRO A 41 -17.65 -13.54 8.97
C PRO A 41 -16.88 -13.07 10.20
N VAL A 42 -17.41 -12.06 10.90
CA VAL A 42 -16.85 -11.60 12.16
C VAL A 42 -17.24 -12.58 13.26
N VAL A 43 -16.25 -13.13 13.96
CA VAL A 43 -16.48 -13.95 15.15
C VAL A 43 -16.87 -13.04 16.31
N PRO A 44 -18.03 -13.23 16.96
CA PRO A 44 -18.45 -12.40 18.09
C PRO A 44 -17.38 -12.39 19.20
N GLY A 45 -17.00 -11.19 19.67
CA GLY A 45 -15.98 -11.02 20.69
C GLY A 45 -14.52 -11.08 20.18
N SER A 46 -14.30 -11.33 18.88
CA SER A 46 -12.97 -11.22 18.27
C SER A 46 -12.71 -9.79 17.77
N ILE A 47 -11.44 -9.39 17.79
CA ILE A 47 -10.95 -8.14 17.19
C ILE A 47 -10.46 -8.34 15.74
N GLU A 48 -10.54 -9.57 15.22
CA GLU A 48 -10.04 -9.92 13.89
C GLU A 48 -10.87 -9.30 12.76
N GLY A 49 -10.26 -9.22 11.58
CA GLY A 49 -10.90 -8.76 10.35
C GLY A 49 -10.45 -7.39 9.89
N ALA A 50 -11.27 -6.76 9.04
CA ALA A 50 -10.98 -5.48 8.44
C ALA A 50 -11.42 -4.32 9.34
N TRP A 51 -10.52 -3.35 9.52
CA TRP A 51 -10.75 -2.13 10.31
C TRP A 51 -10.67 -0.89 9.43
N THR A 52 -11.49 0.11 9.75
CA THR A 52 -11.48 1.42 9.11
C THR A 52 -11.51 2.50 10.17
N GLY A 53 -10.71 3.54 9.98
CA GLY A 53 -10.66 4.69 10.87
C GLY A 53 -9.97 5.89 10.22
N THR A 54 -9.57 6.84 11.05
CA THR A 54 -8.87 8.05 10.64
C THR A 54 -7.65 8.24 11.53
N TRP A 55 -6.47 8.51 10.95
CA TRP A 55 -5.30 8.93 11.71
C TRP A 55 -5.34 10.44 11.94
N LEU A 56 -4.80 10.91 13.07
CA LEU A 56 -4.69 12.33 13.41
C LEU A 56 -3.27 12.62 13.91
N SER A 57 -2.60 13.61 13.33
CA SER A 57 -1.32 14.09 13.84
C SER A 57 -1.54 15.08 14.98
N GLY A 58 -1.03 14.76 16.16
CA GLY A 58 -1.06 15.69 17.30
C GLY A 58 -0.22 16.95 17.09
N LYS A 59 0.73 16.96 16.14
CA LYS A 59 1.64 18.11 15.91
C LYS A 59 1.00 19.20 15.04
N ASN A 60 0.28 18.83 13.99
CA ASN A 60 -0.23 19.77 12.98
C ASN A 60 -1.71 19.57 12.64
N GLY A 61 -2.41 18.65 13.32
CA GLY A 61 -3.83 18.39 13.09
C GLY A 61 -4.16 17.72 11.75
N HIS A 62 -3.15 17.40 10.93
CA HIS A 62 -3.40 16.66 9.69
C HIS A 62 -4.01 15.30 10.02
N ASN A 63 -4.91 14.86 9.16
CA ASN A 63 -5.59 13.59 9.32
C ASN A 63 -5.82 12.93 7.96
N GLY A 64 -6.24 11.68 7.99
CA GLY A 64 -6.60 10.94 6.78
C GLY A 64 -7.04 9.53 7.06
N GLU A 65 -7.48 8.85 6.01
CA GLU A 65 -7.98 7.49 6.09
C GLU A 65 -6.91 6.52 6.59
N LEU A 66 -7.30 5.64 7.52
CA LEU A 66 -6.50 4.53 8.03
C LEU A 66 -7.30 3.23 7.88
N ARG A 67 -6.69 2.24 7.25
CA ARG A 67 -7.25 0.89 7.10
C ARG A 67 -6.36 -0.11 7.83
N GLY A 68 -6.96 -1.10 8.46
CA GLY A 68 -6.26 -2.17 9.16
C GLY A 68 -6.79 -3.55 8.79
N ILE A 69 -5.94 -4.57 8.90
CA ILE A 69 -6.31 -5.98 8.92
C ILE A 69 -5.71 -6.56 10.18
N ILE A 70 -6.53 -7.19 11.01
CA ILE A 70 -6.08 -7.93 12.20
C ILE A 70 -6.32 -9.42 11.96
N THR A 71 -5.26 -10.21 12.02
CA THR A 71 -5.31 -11.66 11.82
C THR A 71 -4.74 -12.33 13.07
N ARG A 72 -5.47 -13.29 13.66
CA ARG A 72 -4.91 -14.09 14.75
C ARG A 72 -3.86 -15.04 14.21
N LEU A 73 -2.72 -15.10 14.90
CA LEU A 73 -1.68 -16.10 14.65
C LEU A 73 -1.92 -17.30 15.57
N GLU A 74 -1.25 -17.35 16.72
CA GLU A 74 -1.40 -18.41 17.71
C GLU A 74 -1.73 -17.82 19.09
N GLY A 75 -2.62 -18.49 19.83
CA GLY A 75 -3.07 -18.06 21.15
C GLY A 75 -3.66 -16.65 21.13
N ASN A 76 -3.02 -15.73 21.86
CA ASN A 76 -3.40 -14.31 21.96
C ASN A 76 -2.51 -13.37 21.14
N THR A 77 -1.74 -13.90 20.19
CA THR A 77 -0.90 -13.11 19.30
C THR A 77 -1.65 -12.78 18.02
N TYR A 78 -1.55 -11.52 17.57
CA TYR A 78 -2.19 -11.05 16.36
C TYR A 78 -1.17 -10.36 15.46
N GLU A 79 -1.28 -10.62 14.16
CA GLU A 79 -0.65 -9.80 13.13
C GLU A 79 -1.57 -8.63 12.82
N THR A 80 -1.00 -7.43 12.78
CA THR A 80 -1.69 -6.21 12.38
C THR A 80 -1.00 -5.59 11.19
N ARG A 81 -1.75 -5.39 10.10
CA ARG A 81 -1.26 -4.71 8.90
C ARG A 81 -2.07 -3.44 8.70
N PHE A 82 -1.41 -2.31 8.47
CA PHE A 82 -2.07 -1.02 8.32
C PHE A 82 -1.70 -0.35 7.00
N LYS A 83 -2.64 0.44 6.49
CA LYS A 83 -2.45 1.31 5.33
C LYS A 83 -3.09 2.66 5.59
N ALA A 84 -2.27 3.70 5.58
CA ALA A 84 -2.70 5.08 5.82
C ALA A 84 -2.53 5.94 4.57
N ARG A 85 -3.43 6.91 4.39
CA ARG A 85 -3.31 7.92 3.32
C ARG A 85 -2.98 9.29 3.92
N PHE A 86 -1.88 9.87 3.48
CA PHE A 86 -1.45 11.22 3.81
C PHE A 86 -1.65 12.17 2.62
N TRP A 87 -2.20 13.37 2.88
CA TRP A 87 -2.49 14.37 1.84
C TRP A 87 -3.28 13.81 0.65
N LYS A 88 -4.09 12.77 0.87
CA LYS A 88 -4.86 12.01 -0.14
C LYS A 88 -4.03 11.28 -1.21
N ILE A 89 -2.74 11.56 -1.38
CA ILE A 89 -1.90 10.98 -2.45
C ILE A 89 -0.77 10.10 -1.93
N PHE A 90 -0.21 10.39 -0.75
CA PHE A 90 0.87 9.61 -0.18
C PHE A 90 0.30 8.44 0.61
N THR A 91 0.92 7.28 0.47
CA THR A 91 0.47 6.06 1.13
C THR A 91 1.57 5.54 2.02
N TYR A 92 1.23 5.27 3.28
CA TYR A 92 2.07 4.54 4.22
C TYR A 92 1.48 3.15 4.43
N THR A 93 2.33 2.12 4.50
CA THR A 93 1.93 0.74 4.78
C THR A 93 2.89 0.16 5.81
N SER A 94 2.36 -0.54 6.82
CA SER A 94 3.13 -1.26 7.86
C SER A 94 2.57 -2.64 8.11
#